data_AF-A0A7Y6TUB9-F1
#
_entry.id   AF-A0A7Y6TUB9-F1
#
_cell.length_a   1.000
_cell.length_b   1.000
_cell.length_c   1.000
_cell.angle_alpha   90.00
_cell.angle_beta   90.00
_cell.angle_gamma   90.00
#
_symmetry.space_group_name_H-M   'P 1'
#
loop_
_entity.id
_entity.type
_entity.pdbx_description
1 polymer ?
#
loop_
_entity_poly.entity_id
_entity_poly.type
_entity_poly.pdbx_seq_one_letter_code
_entity_poly.pdbx_strand_id
1 'polypeptide(L)'
;MGSCAAPSAKGDDKFITTDYLQQCRNYFVQTPLITATPIADIKGLQDFIYWRPDAAGTGVEPVYVVLSNPYGETNATGKYSGRDYNTDKAGGPIQELDWKTALIEREGVDKVKLHVGRFEEAPENAVMIDRLEKILTGELQVSDTDKRFYTHEIRELERYRALGIADVTVPENCYEVWNNTHTATLEDFKLSSDEKLLYVPESLNSQNKY
;
A
#
# COMPACT_ATOMS: atom_id res chain seq x y z
N MET A 1 26.63 4.39 -25.13
CA MET A 1 26.03 5.73 -24.97
C MET A 1 25.24 6.06 -26.22
N GLY A 2 23.92 5.89 -26.19
CA GLY A 2 23.01 6.32 -27.24
C GLY A 2 21.86 7.03 -26.55
N SER A 3 21.82 8.35 -26.67
CA SER A 3 20.80 9.20 -26.05
C SER A 3 19.48 8.99 -26.81
N CYS A 4 18.41 8.58 -26.12
CA CYS A 4 17.06 8.63 -26.67
C CYS A 4 16.62 10.10 -26.65
N ALA A 5 16.82 10.81 -27.76
CA ALA A 5 16.23 12.12 -27.95
C ALA A 5 14.77 11.94 -28.40
N ALA A 6 13.84 12.56 -27.68
CA ALA A 6 12.48 12.75 -28.16
C ALA A 6 12.49 13.54 -29.48
N PRO A 7 11.56 13.30 -30.42
CA PRO A 7 11.45 14.12 -31.62
C PRO A 7 11.26 15.59 -31.22
N SER A 8 12.14 16.46 -31.71
CA SER A 8 12.01 17.90 -31.54
C SER A 8 10.89 18.38 -32.46
N ALA A 9 9.81 18.92 -31.90
CA ALA A 9 8.69 19.47 -32.66
C ALA A 9 9.18 20.58 -33.61
N LYS A 10 9.28 20.28 -34.90
CA LYS A 10 9.55 21.26 -35.94
C LYS A 10 8.45 21.18 -36.99
N GLY A 11 7.70 22.27 -37.12
CA GLY A 11 6.98 22.75 -38.31
C GLY A 11 5.92 21.87 -38.97
N ASP A 12 6.21 20.60 -39.20
CA ASP A 12 5.50 19.70 -40.11
C ASP A 12 4.98 18.43 -39.40
N ASP A 13 5.25 18.28 -38.10
CA ASP A 13 4.80 17.16 -37.28
C ASP A 13 3.28 17.25 -37.06
N LYS A 14 2.53 16.37 -37.74
CA LYS A 14 1.09 16.17 -37.45
C LYS A 14 0.98 15.69 -36.01
N PHE A 15 0.36 16.50 -35.15
CA PHE A 15 0.09 16.27 -33.72
C PHE A 15 0.06 14.78 -33.34
N ILE A 16 1.18 14.27 -32.84
CA ILE A 16 1.20 13.04 -32.06
C ILE A 16 0.93 13.49 -30.62
N THR A 17 -0.15 13.01 -30.00
CA THR A 17 -0.41 13.25 -28.58
C THR A 17 0.82 12.80 -27.81
N THR A 18 1.52 13.76 -27.20
CA THR A 18 2.81 13.52 -26.55
C THR A 18 2.57 12.68 -25.30
N ASP A 19 2.56 11.35 -25.45
CA ASP A 19 2.52 10.45 -24.30
C ASP A 19 3.86 10.51 -23.57
N TYR A 20 3.78 10.80 -22.28
CA TYR A 20 4.90 11.13 -21.42
C TYR A 20 5.86 9.94 -21.33
N LEU A 21 7.11 10.14 -21.76
CA LEU A 21 8.18 9.14 -21.67
C LEU A 21 8.45 8.78 -20.20
N GLN A 22 7.91 7.65 -19.72
CA GLN A 22 8.43 7.00 -18.51
C GLN A 22 9.78 6.36 -18.85
N GLN A 23 10.84 6.94 -18.28
CA GLN A 23 12.21 6.46 -18.39
C GLN A 23 12.36 5.08 -17.72
N CYS A 24 12.82 4.10 -18.49
CA CYS A 24 13.08 2.74 -18.06
C CYS A 24 14.07 2.68 -16.87
N ARG A 25 13.69 2.03 -15.77
CA ARG A 25 14.65 1.29 -14.94
C ARG A 25 14.72 -0.14 -15.47
N ASN A 26 15.94 -0.59 -15.79
CA ASN A 26 16.23 -1.96 -16.18
C ASN A 26 15.78 -2.93 -15.07
N TYR A 27 14.74 -3.73 -15.32
CA TYR A 27 14.50 -4.93 -14.54
C TYR A 27 15.04 -6.12 -15.34
N PHE A 28 16.08 -6.75 -14.81
CA PHE A 28 16.46 -8.09 -15.22
C PHE A 28 15.29 -9.02 -14.87
N VAL A 29 14.55 -9.49 -15.87
CA VAL A 29 13.57 -10.56 -15.68
C VAL A 29 14.34 -11.87 -15.72
N GLN A 30 14.51 -12.54 -14.57
CA GLN A 30 14.81 -13.97 -14.60
C GLN A 30 13.61 -14.66 -15.27
N THR A 31 13.92 -15.39 -16.35
CA THR A 31 13.07 -16.23 -17.22
C THR A 31 11.58 -16.30 -16.83
N PRO A 32 10.64 -15.87 -17.71
CA PRO A 32 9.23 -16.08 -17.46
C PRO A 32 8.92 -17.58 -17.56
N LEU A 33 8.47 -18.18 -16.46
CA LEU A 33 7.72 -19.44 -16.50
C LEU A 33 6.34 -19.12 -17.09
N ILE A 34 6.14 -19.37 -18.38
CA ILE A 34 4.82 -19.27 -19.01
C ILE A 34 3.97 -20.44 -18.49
N THR A 35 3.17 -20.19 -17.46
CA THR A 35 2.05 -21.05 -17.08
C THR A 35 0.82 -20.57 -17.85
N ALA A 36 0.63 -21.08 -19.06
CA ALA A 36 -0.66 -20.96 -19.73
C ALA A 36 -1.66 -21.82 -18.96
N THR A 37 -2.55 -21.19 -18.20
CA THR A 37 -3.60 -21.92 -17.49
C THR A 37 -4.92 -21.17 -17.58
N PRO A 38 -6.04 -21.82 -17.93
CA PRO A 38 -7.33 -21.41 -17.43
C PRO A 38 -7.43 -21.97 -16.01
N ILE A 39 -6.83 -21.31 -15.03
CA ILE A 39 -7.00 -21.68 -13.62
C ILE A 39 -7.74 -20.54 -12.94
N ALA A 40 -8.93 -20.90 -12.46
CA ALA A 40 -9.77 -20.28 -11.45
C ALA A 40 -9.41 -18.83 -11.04
N ASP A 41 -10.29 -17.90 -11.44
CA ASP A 41 -10.70 -16.69 -10.69
C ASP A 41 -9.66 -16.17 -9.68
N ILE A 42 -8.53 -15.65 -10.17
CA ILE A 42 -7.62 -14.88 -9.33
C ILE A 42 -8.28 -13.51 -9.12
N LYS A 43 -9.03 -13.39 -8.03
CA LYS A 43 -9.71 -12.13 -7.65
C LYS A 43 -8.70 -10.98 -7.69
N GLY A 44 -9.04 -9.96 -8.46
CA GLY A 44 -8.21 -8.77 -8.63
C GLY A 44 -7.26 -8.81 -9.83
N LEU A 45 -7.25 -9.84 -10.67
CA LEU A 45 -6.59 -9.78 -11.98
C LEU A 45 -7.62 -9.58 -13.10
N GLN A 46 -7.42 -8.55 -13.92
CA GLN A 46 -8.13 -8.33 -15.17
C GLN A 46 -7.12 -8.45 -16.32
N ASP A 47 -7.23 -9.49 -17.13
CA ASP A 47 -6.36 -9.70 -18.26
C ASP A 47 -7.11 -9.60 -19.59
N PHE A 48 -6.39 -9.15 -20.62
CA PHE A 48 -6.89 -9.14 -21.98
C PHE A 48 -5.74 -9.20 -22.98
N ILE A 49 -6.06 -9.63 -24.20
CA ILE A 49 -5.15 -9.55 -25.33
C ILE A 49 -5.66 -8.44 -26.25
N TYR A 50 -4.79 -7.50 -26.62
CA TYR A 50 -5.07 -6.56 -27.70
C TYR A 50 -4.03 -6.67 -28.80
N TRP A 51 -4.41 -6.29 -30.02
CA TRP A 51 -3.55 -6.36 -31.19
C TRP A 51 -3.02 -4.96 -31.51
N ARG A 52 -1.70 -4.83 -31.64
CA ARG A 52 -1.07 -3.60 -32.12
C ARG A 52 -0.36 -3.84 -33.45
N PRO A 53 -0.14 -2.81 -34.28
CA PRO A 53 0.70 -2.94 -35.46
C PRO A 53 2.08 -3.51 -35.11
N ASP A 54 2.60 -4.40 -35.94
CA ASP A 54 3.97 -4.89 -35.79
C ASP A 54 4.99 -3.77 -36.07
N ALA A 55 6.26 -4.01 -35.73
CA ALA A 55 7.32 -3.01 -35.92
C ALA A 55 7.51 -2.58 -37.38
N ALA A 56 7.11 -3.42 -38.34
CA ALA A 56 7.16 -3.11 -39.76
C ALA A 56 5.94 -2.29 -40.25
N GLY A 57 4.88 -2.18 -39.45
CA GLY A 57 3.61 -1.55 -39.81
C GLY A 57 2.82 -2.31 -40.87
N THR A 58 3.20 -3.56 -41.15
CA THR A 58 2.62 -4.40 -42.22
C THR A 58 1.75 -5.53 -41.70
N GLY A 59 1.79 -5.77 -40.39
CA GLY A 59 1.02 -6.79 -39.71
C GLY A 59 0.57 -6.33 -38.32
N VAL A 60 0.13 -7.29 -37.51
CA VAL A 60 -0.25 -7.06 -36.13
C VAL A 60 0.40 -8.11 -35.22
N GLU A 61 0.74 -7.69 -34.00
CA GLU A 61 1.23 -8.58 -32.94
C GLU A 61 0.31 -8.50 -31.71
N PRO A 62 0.06 -9.63 -31.03
CA PRO A 62 -0.75 -9.65 -29.82
C PRO A 62 0.07 -9.18 -28.62
N VAL A 63 -0.53 -8.35 -27.79
CA VAL A 63 -0.02 -7.93 -26.49
C VAL A 63 -0.93 -8.48 -25.42
N TYR A 64 -0.39 -9.33 -24.56
CA TYR A 64 -1.06 -9.80 -23.36
C TYR A 64 -0.88 -8.76 -22.25
N VAL A 65 -2.00 -8.27 -21.70
CA VAL A 65 -2.05 -7.27 -20.64
C VAL A 65 -2.67 -7.91 -19.42
N VAL A 66 -2.06 -7.70 -18.26
CA VAL A 66 -2.61 -8.06 -16.96
C VAL A 66 -2.69 -6.80 -16.13
N LEU A 67 -3.89 -6.46 -15.66
CA LEU A 67 -4.15 -5.39 -14.71
C LEU A 67 -4.39 -6.03 -13.35
N SER A 68 -3.79 -5.51 -12.29
CA SER A 68 -4.05 -5.93 -10.92
C SER A 68 -4.81 -4.85 -10.15
N ASN A 69 -5.92 -5.24 -9.52
CA ASN A 69 -6.60 -4.50 -8.46
C ASN A 69 -6.63 -5.37 -7.19
N PRO A 70 -5.49 -5.47 -6.47
CA PRO A 70 -5.40 -6.28 -5.26
C PRO A 70 -6.23 -5.72 -4.10
N TYR A 71 -6.69 -4.46 -4.19
CA TYR A 71 -7.38 -3.76 -3.11
C TYR A 71 -8.91 -3.83 -3.21
N GLY A 72 -9.44 -4.52 -4.23
CA GLY A 72 -10.88 -4.71 -4.41
C GLY A 72 -11.60 -3.46 -4.93
N GLU A 73 -12.93 -3.50 -4.91
CA GLU A 73 -13.78 -2.39 -5.36
C GLU A 73 -13.78 -1.25 -4.33
N THR A 74 -13.57 -0.02 -4.79
CA THR A 74 -13.58 1.20 -3.98
C THR A 74 -14.82 2.05 -4.28
N ASN A 75 -15.30 2.80 -3.29
CA ASN A 75 -16.48 3.67 -3.42
C ASN A 75 -16.24 5.11 -2.93
N ALA A 76 -15.05 5.40 -2.40
CA ALA A 76 -14.66 6.71 -1.91
C ALA A 76 -13.15 6.91 -1.99
N THR A 77 -12.73 8.17 -2.00
CA THR A 77 -11.33 8.59 -1.84
C THR A 77 -11.19 9.32 -0.50
N GLY A 78 -10.22 8.93 0.32
CA GLY A 78 -9.93 9.57 1.60
C GLY A 78 -9.53 11.03 1.42
N LYS A 79 -10.05 11.91 2.28
CA LYS A 79 -9.81 13.36 2.20
C LYS A 79 -8.39 13.71 2.63
N TYR A 80 -7.85 13.02 3.63
CA TYR A 80 -6.53 13.28 4.18
C TYR A 80 -5.46 12.37 3.58
N SER A 81 -5.78 11.08 3.44
CA SER A 81 -4.90 10.06 2.88
C SER A 81 -4.77 10.15 1.35
N GLY A 82 -5.82 10.59 0.65
CA GLY A 82 -5.91 10.53 -0.81
C GLY A 82 -6.03 9.10 -1.37
N ARG A 83 -6.24 8.09 -0.52
CA ARG A 83 -6.35 6.69 -0.91
C ARG A 83 -7.78 6.34 -1.29
N ASP A 84 -7.94 5.55 -2.35
CA ASP A 84 -9.23 4.94 -2.68
C ASP A 84 -9.49 3.75 -1.76
N TYR A 85 -10.71 3.65 -1.25
CA TYR A 85 -11.14 2.58 -0.35
C TYR A 85 -12.65 2.36 -0.42
N ASN A 86 -13.11 1.31 0.25
CA ASN A 86 -14.51 0.97 0.38
C ASN A 86 -15.00 1.28 1.80
N THR A 87 -15.83 2.32 1.92
CA THR A 87 -16.41 2.77 3.20
C THR A 87 -17.29 1.72 3.85
N ASP A 88 -17.98 0.89 3.07
CA ASP A 88 -18.88 -0.17 3.58
C ASP A 88 -18.09 -1.37 4.12
N LYS A 89 -16.81 -1.51 3.73
CA LYS A 89 -15.90 -2.59 4.15
C LYS A 89 -14.78 -2.12 5.07
N ALA A 90 -14.92 -0.93 5.66
CA ALA A 90 -13.89 -0.29 6.49
C ALA A 90 -13.95 -0.64 7.99
N GLY A 91 -14.89 -1.50 8.42
CA GLY A 91 -15.07 -1.83 9.84
C GLY A 91 -15.70 -0.70 10.65
N GLY A 92 -16.64 0.02 10.05
CA GLY A 92 -17.42 1.10 10.68
C GLY A 92 -17.13 2.49 10.11
N PRO A 93 -17.91 3.51 10.51
CA PRO A 93 -17.78 4.87 9.98
C PRO A 93 -16.45 5.52 10.38
N ILE A 94 -16.07 6.57 9.65
CA ILE A 94 -14.97 7.46 10.04
C ILE A 94 -15.37 8.25 11.29
N GLN A 95 -14.43 8.40 12.22
CA GLN A 95 -14.56 9.18 13.44
C GLN A 95 -13.57 10.35 13.44
N GLU A 96 -13.87 11.40 14.19
CA GLU A 96 -12.99 12.57 14.30
C GLU A 96 -12.06 12.42 15.52
N LEU A 97 -11.02 11.58 15.39
CA LEU A 97 -10.12 11.24 16.48
C LEU A 97 -8.87 12.13 16.53
N ASP A 98 -8.20 12.12 17.69
CA ASP A 98 -6.93 12.83 17.92
C ASP A 98 -5.94 11.89 18.62
N TRP A 99 -4.75 11.76 18.05
CA TRP A 99 -3.66 10.93 18.58
C TRP A 99 -2.79 11.67 19.61
N LYS A 100 -2.85 13.01 19.66
CA LYS A 100 -1.90 13.84 20.44
C LYS A 100 -1.94 13.56 21.94
N THR A 101 -3.10 13.23 22.47
CA THR A 101 -3.34 12.96 23.88
C THR A 101 -3.12 11.50 24.28
N ALA A 102 -2.71 10.65 23.33
CA ALA A 102 -2.49 9.23 23.61
C ALA A 102 -1.38 9.03 24.65
N LEU A 103 -1.67 8.16 25.61
CA LEU A 103 -0.72 7.62 26.57
C LEU A 103 -0.36 6.20 26.11
N ILE A 104 0.94 5.93 26.03
CA ILE A 104 1.44 4.61 25.66
C ILE A 104 1.43 3.75 26.92
N GLU A 105 0.60 2.72 26.91
CA GLU A 105 0.40 1.81 28.04
C GLU A 105 0.60 0.36 27.60
N ARG A 106 0.89 -0.51 28.57
CA ARG A 106 1.18 -1.94 28.34
C ARG A 106 0.07 -2.62 27.52
N GLU A 107 -1.19 -2.42 27.91
CA GLU A 107 -2.34 -3.03 27.23
C GLU A 107 -2.44 -2.61 25.76
N GLY A 108 -2.18 -1.33 25.46
CA GLY A 108 -2.22 -0.87 24.07
C GLY A 108 -1.04 -1.39 23.26
N VAL A 109 0.17 -1.48 23.84
CA VAL A 109 1.32 -2.07 23.14
C VAL A 109 1.09 -3.55 22.85
N ASP A 110 0.42 -4.28 23.74
CA ASP A 110 0.03 -5.66 23.50
C ASP A 110 -0.98 -5.78 22.33
N LYS A 111 -1.93 -4.83 22.20
CA LYS A 111 -2.83 -4.74 21.04
C LYS A 111 -2.08 -4.41 19.74
N VAL A 112 -1.11 -3.49 19.78
CA VAL A 112 -0.27 -3.17 18.63
C VAL A 112 0.44 -4.43 18.13
N LYS A 113 1.11 -5.16 19.04
CA LYS A 113 1.80 -6.42 18.71
C LYS A 113 0.84 -7.47 18.14
N LEU A 114 -0.36 -7.59 18.71
CA LEU A 114 -1.38 -8.52 18.25
C LEU A 114 -1.83 -8.24 16.81
N HIS A 115 -2.01 -6.96 16.47
CA HIS A 115 -2.45 -6.55 15.13
C HIS A 115 -1.33 -6.66 14.10
N VAL A 116 -0.17 -6.11 14.41
CA VAL A 116 1.00 -6.10 13.53
C VAL A 116 1.55 -7.51 13.30
N GLY A 117 1.54 -8.35 14.33
CA GLY A 117 1.94 -9.76 14.25
C GLY A 117 0.99 -10.66 13.46
N ARG A 118 -0.13 -10.12 12.91
CA ARG A 118 -1.01 -10.85 11.99
C ARG A 118 -0.31 -11.18 10.68
N PHE A 119 0.61 -10.33 10.22
CA PHE A 119 1.28 -10.47 8.93
C PHE A 119 2.70 -11.03 9.09
N GLU A 120 3.34 -11.34 7.97
CA GLU A 120 4.77 -11.66 7.97
C GLU A 120 5.56 -10.50 8.59
N GLU A 121 6.62 -10.84 9.33
CA GLU A 121 7.37 -9.87 10.13
C GLU A 121 8.01 -8.80 9.23
N ALA A 122 7.50 -7.56 9.31
CA ALA A 122 8.09 -6.42 8.65
C ALA A 122 9.16 -5.78 9.56
N PRO A 123 10.40 -5.57 9.08
CA PRO A 123 11.47 -4.97 9.88
C PRO A 123 11.12 -3.58 10.44
N GLU A 124 10.28 -2.82 9.75
CA GLU A 124 9.83 -1.49 10.18
C GLU A 124 9.00 -1.57 11.46
N ASN A 125 8.11 -2.56 11.50
CA ASN A 125 7.21 -2.84 12.60
C ASN A 125 7.98 -3.26 13.85
N ALA A 126 9.03 -4.09 13.68
CA ALA A 126 9.90 -4.48 14.78
C ALA A 126 10.58 -3.28 15.44
N VAL A 127 11.04 -2.30 14.65
CA VAL A 127 11.64 -1.06 15.17
C VAL A 127 10.62 -0.25 15.96
N MET A 128 9.40 -0.08 15.45
CA MET A 128 8.37 0.66 16.17
C MET A 128 7.94 -0.04 17.46
N ILE A 129 7.82 -1.37 17.47
CA ILE A 129 7.52 -2.15 18.68
C ILE A 129 8.62 -2.01 19.73
N ASP A 130 9.89 -2.10 19.34
CA ASP A 130 11.04 -1.88 20.25
C ASP A 130 11.02 -0.47 20.86
N ARG A 131 10.67 0.54 20.08
CA ARG A 131 10.49 1.91 20.58
C ARG A 131 9.37 2.01 21.61
N LEU A 132 8.20 1.41 21.33
CA LEU A 132 7.08 1.41 22.27
C LEU A 132 7.46 0.72 23.60
N GLU A 133 8.25 -0.36 23.55
CA GLU A 133 8.76 -1.02 24.76
C GLU A 133 9.71 -0.13 25.57
N LYS A 134 10.66 0.54 24.90
CA LYS A 134 11.58 1.49 25.56
C LYS A 134 10.85 2.69 26.17
N ILE A 135 9.74 3.11 25.57
CA ILE A 135 8.89 4.16 26.16
C ILE A 135 8.23 3.65 27.44
N LEU A 136 7.75 2.41 27.46
CA LEU A 136 7.13 1.81 28.66
C LEU A 136 8.12 1.61 29.81
N THR A 137 9.40 1.37 29.53
CA THR A 137 10.45 1.27 30.56
C THR A 137 11.06 2.62 30.94
N GLY A 138 10.67 3.70 30.26
CA GLY A 138 11.21 5.05 30.48
C GLY A 138 12.61 5.28 29.90
N GLU A 139 13.13 4.33 29.11
CA GLU A 139 14.40 4.44 28.41
C GLU A 139 14.35 5.42 27.21
N LEU A 140 13.15 5.64 26.66
CA LEU A 140 12.93 6.51 25.52
C LEU A 140 11.79 7.50 25.79
N GLN A 141 12.02 8.76 25.42
CA GLN A 141 10.95 9.77 25.43
C GLN A 141 10.00 9.55 24.25
N VAL A 142 8.70 9.62 24.52
CA VAL A 142 7.67 9.47 23.50
C VAL A 142 7.74 10.60 22.47
N SER A 143 7.65 10.25 21.18
CA SER A 143 7.51 11.19 20.07
C SER A 143 6.09 11.18 19.48
N ASP A 144 5.80 12.17 18.64
CA ASP A 144 4.54 12.23 17.89
C ASP A 144 4.36 11.04 16.94
N THR A 145 5.44 10.53 16.34
CA THR A 145 5.40 9.35 15.47
C THR A 145 5.03 8.09 16.25
N ASP A 146 5.57 7.93 17.46
CA ASP A 146 5.21 6.79 18.33
C ASP A 146 3.72 6.81 18.70
N LYS A 147 3.17 7.99 19.01
CA LYS A 147 1.73 8.16 19.30
C LYS A 147 0.85 7.87 18.09
N ARG A 148 1.22 8.38 16.91
CA ARG A 148 0.49 8.12 15.66
C ARG A 148 0.47 6.63 15.34
N PHE A 149 1.62 5.98 15.35
CA PHE A 149 1.72 4.53 15.15
C PHE A 149 0.88 3.76 16.16
N TYR A 150 1.08 4.01 17.45
CA TYR A 150 0.36 3.33 18.53
C TYR A 150 -1.17 3.43 18.39
N THR A 151 -1.68 4.64 18.16
CA THR A 151 -3.13 4.86 18.01
C THR A 151 -3.68 4.31 16.71
N HIS A 152 -2.91 4.41 15.61
CA HIS A 152 -3.28 3.85 14.32
C HIS A 152 -3.45 2.33 14.40
N GLU A 153 -2.43 1.60 14.86
CA GLU A 153 -2.48 0.13 14.88
C GLU A 153 -3.61 -0.41 15.80
N ILE A 154 -3.88 0.26 16.93
CA ILE A 154 -4.99 -0.11 17.82
C ILE A 154 -6.34 0.12 17.13
N ARG A 155 -6.52 1.27 16.48
CA ARG A 155 -7.77 1.62 15.80
C ARG A 155 -8.01 0.72 14.60
N GLU A 156 -6.95 0.36 13.87
CA GLU A 156 -7.04 -0.56 12.74
C GLU A 156 -7.45 -1.96 13.23
N LEU A 157 -6.89 -2.44 14.35
CA LEU A 157 -7.32 -3.70 14.98
C LEU A 157 -8.82 -3.71 15.33
N GLU A 158 -9.34 -2.62 15.88
CA GLU A 158 -10.77 -2.49 16.19
C GLU A 158 -11.63 -2.60 14.92
N ARG A 159 -11.18 -2.03 13.80
CA ARG A 159 -11.87 -2.15 12.51
C ARG A 159 -11.86 -3.60 12.00
N TYR A 160 -10.74 -4.31 12.13
CA TYR A 160 -10.69 -5.76 11.83
C TYR A 160 -11.70 -6.55 12.65
N ARG A 161 -11.76 -6.29 13.96
CA ARG A 161 -12.73 -6.94 14.86
C ARG A 161 -14.18 -6.59 14.50
N ALA A 162 -14.45 -5.34 14.12
CA ALA A 162 -15.78 -4.91 13.66
C ALA A 162 -16.20 -5.60 12.35
N LEU A 163 -15.25 -6.02 11.51
CA LEU A 163 -15.49 -6.85 10.34
C LEU A 163 -15.68 -8.34 10.68
N GLY A 164 -15.58 -8.73 11.97
CA GLY A 164 -15.68 -10.12 12.41
C GLY A 164 -14.42 -10.94 12.16
N ILE A 165 -13.28 -10.29 11.86
CA ILE A 165 -12.01 -10.97 11.64
C ILE A 165 -11.36 -11.24 12.99
N ALA A 166 -11.09 -12.51 13.30
CA ALA A 166 -10.46 -12.89 14.55
C ALA A 166 -9.02 -12.37 14.64
N ASP A 167 -8.61 -12.02 15.86
CA ASP A 167 -7.23 -11.66 16.18
C ASP A 167 -6.31 -12.82 15.74
N VAL A 168 -5.21 -12.53 15.03
CA VAL A 168 -4.29 -13.48 14.35
C VAL A 168 -4.76 -14.15 13.06
N THR A 169 -5.99 -13.94 12.61
CA THR A 169 -6.43 -14.47 11.31
C THR A 169 -6.03 -13.54 10.17
N VAL A 170 -5.34 -14.08 9.16
CA VAL A 170 -5.13 -13.42 7.87
C VAL A 170 -6.32 -13.74 6.96
N PRO A 171 -7.17 -12.78 6.58
CA PRO A 171 -8.29 -13.05 5.68
C PRO A 171 -7.78 -13.33 4.25
N GLU A 172 -8.51 -14.12 3.46
CA GLU A 172 -8.13 -14.46 2.09
C GLU A 172 -7.96 -13.21 1.19
N ASN A 173 -8.79 -12.20 1.40
CA ASN A 173 -8.71 -10.90 0.73
C ASN A 173 -7.91 -9.87 1.56
N CYS A 174 -6.75 -10.28 2.10
CA CYS A 174 -5.95 -9.49 3.04
C CYS A 174 -5.62 -8.08 2.56
N TYR A 175 -5.29 -7.91 1.27
CA TYR A 175 -4.98 -6.59 0.71
C TYR A 175 -6.19 -5.66 0.65
N GLU A 176 -7.38 -6.17 0.27
CA GLU A 176 -8.63 -5.39 0.28
C GLU A 176 -8.99 -4.97 1.71
N VAL A 177 -8.98 -5.93 2.65
CA VAL A 177 -9.31 -5.66 4.05
C VAL A 177 -8.34 -4.61 4.60
N TRP A 178 -7.03 -4.86 4.45
CA TRP A 178 -5.99 -3.93 4.88
C TRP A 178 -6.21 -2.55 4.28
N ASN A 179 -6.40 -2.44 2.96
CA ASN A 179 -6.57 -1.13 2.34
C ASN A 179 -7.77 -0.37 2.91
N ASN A 180 -8.90 -1.03 3.11
CA ASN A 180 -10.11 -0.41 3.62
C ASN A 180 -9.99 0.00 5.09
N THR A 181 -9.47 -0.89 5.96
CA THR A 181 -9.30 -0.59 7.38
C THR A 181 -8.20 0.43 7.63
N HIS A 182 -7.08 0.31 6.92
CA HIS A 182 -5.94 1.21 7.03
C HIS A 182 -6.31 2.61 6.56
N THR A 183 -6.91 2.74 5.37
CA THR A 183 -7.32 4.05 4.84
C THR A 183 -8.31 4.73 5.78
N ALA A 184 -9.32 3.99 6.26
CA ALA A 184 -10.29 4.55 7.21
C ALA A 184 -9.67 4.97 8.55
N THR A 185 -8.61 4.28 8.99
CA THR A 185 -7.87 4.65 10.20
C THR A 185 -7.04 5.92 9.99
N LEU A 186 -6.41 6.08 8.82
CA LEU A 186 -5.72 7.33 8.47
C LEU A 186 -6.71 8.51 8.48
N GLU A 187 -7.91 8.32 7.93
CA GLU A 187 -8.96 9.33 7.94
C GLU A 187 -9.44 9.65 9.38
N ASP A 188 -9.56 8.64 10.26
CA ASP A 188 -9.95 8.86 11.65
C ASP A 188 -9.03 9.89 12.35
N PHE A 189 -7.73 9.81 12.05
CA PHE A 189 -6.69 10.66 12.63
C PHE A 189 -6.24 11.81 11.73
N LYS A 190 -6.90 12.03 10.59
CA LYS A 190 -6.58 13.08 9.61
C LYS A 190 -5.14 13.02 9.11
N LEU A 191 -4.62 11.80 8.94
CA LEU A 191 -3.26 11.55 8.48
C LEU A 191 -3.23 11.38 6.95
N SER A 192 -2.15 11.84 6.33
CA SER A 192 -1.89 11.49 4.94
C SER A 192 -1.33 10.08 4.82
N SER A 193 -1.16 9.60 3.59
CA SER A 193 -0.55 8.30 3.30
C SER A 193 0.99 8.31 3.34
N ASP A 194 1.60 9.37 3.87
CA ASP A 194 3.06 9.42 4.03
C ASP A 194 3.49 8.52 5.19
N GLU A 195 4.19 7.44 4.88
CA GLU A 195 4.68 6.46 5.85
C GLU A 195 5.53 7.09 6.95
N LYS A 196 6.18 8.24 6.71
CA LYS A 196 6.97 8.98 7.71
C LYS A 196 6.13 9.51 8.86
N LEU A 197 4.80 9.54 8.72
CA LEU A 197 3.91 9.89 9.81
C LEU A 197 3.79 8.75 10.83
N LEU A 198 3.85 7.50 10.39
CA LEU A 198 3.70 6.30 11.23
C LEU A 198 5.04 5.67 11.59
N TYR A 199 6.06 5.88 10.78
CA TYR A 199 7.36 5.22 10.91
C TYR A 199 8.48 6.22 11.10
N VAL A 200 9.40 5.92 12.02
CA VAL A 200 10.61 6.73 12.20
C VAL A 200 11.58 6.48 11.04
N PRO A 201 12.44 7.44 10.67
CA PRO A 201 13.36 7.26 9.55
C PRO A 201 14.24 6.01 9.65
N GLU A 202 14.61 5.61 10.87
CA GLU A 202 15.42 4.42 11.13
C GLU A 202 14.71 3.13 10.72
N SER A 203 13.38 3.06 10.85
CA SER A 203 12.61 1.88 10.48
C SER A 203 12.52 1.75 8.95
N LEU A 204 12.30 2.86 8.23
CA LEU A 204 12.19 2.85 6.75
C LEU A 204 13.50 2.51 6.02
N ASN A 205 14.66 2.76 6.65
CA ASN A 205 15.96 2.42 6.07
C ASN A 205 16.28 0.91 6.08
N SER A 206 15.48 0.10 6.77
CA SER A 206 15.67 -1.35 6.83
C SER A 206 15.37 -2.06 5.49
N GLN A 207 14.63 -1.42 4.58
CA GLN A 207 14.37 -1.88 3.20
C GLN A 207 15.62 -1.94 2.30
N ASN A 208 16.70 -1.21 2.63
CA ASN A 208 17.92 -1.14 1.81
C ASN A 208 19.00 -2.18 2.19
N LYS A 209 18.64 -3.22 2.97
CA LYS A 209 19.61 -4.24 3.44
C LYS A 209 19.63 -5.55 2.65
N TYR A 210 18.90 -5.66 1.54
CA TYR A 210 18.91 -6.82 0.66
C TYR A 210 19.10 -6.43 -0.81
#